data_AF-A0A392M5L7-F1
#
_entry.id   AF-A0A392M5L7-F1
#
_cell.length_a   1.000
_cell.length_b   1.000
_cell.length_c   1.000
_cell.angle_alpha   90.00
_cell.angle_beta   90.00
_cell.angle_gamma   90.00
#
_symmetry.space_group_name_H-M   'P 1'
#
loop_
_entity.id
_entity.type
_entity.pdbx_description
1 polymer ?
#
loop_
_entity_poly.entity_id
_entity_poly.type
_entity_poly.pdbx_seq_one_letter_code
_entity_poly.pdbx_strand_id
1 'polypeptide(L)'
;NVLLLRNQLSLNADIAEVSQEKLLSLVAERLIDSNSNVNNKDAGYVENQQQNIADAIGLLPRLATGIDVNLKFTRIDDFEFTPECAIFDLLNIPLYHGWIVDSQDHGTATAIGSESYNALMGELVSLGTRNIETLPKE
;
A
#
# COMPACT_ATOMS: atom_id res chain seq x y z
N ASN A 1 6.97 -9.19 11.07
CA ASN A 1 8.46 -9.12 11.04
C ASN A 1 9.01 -7.75 11.40
N VAL A 2 8.75 -6.69 10.62
CA VAL A 2 9.29 -5.34 10.90
C VAL A 2 9.07 -4.91 12.35
N LEU A 3 7.84 -5.09 12.87
CA LEU A 3 7.50 -4.74 14.24
C LEU A 3 8.25 -5.58 15.30
N LEU A 4 8.53 -6.86 15.03
CA LEU A 4 9.32 -7.71 15.94
C LEU A 4 10.77 -7.21 16.01
N LEU A 5 11.39 -6.94 14.84
CA LEU A 5 12.76 -6.44 14.76
C LEU A 5 12.93 -5.05 15.38
N ARG A 6 11.86 -4.25 15.41
CA ARG A 6 11.81 -2.95 16.08
C ARG A 6 11.50 -3.04 17.58
N ASN A 7 11.38 -4.25 18.16
CA ASN A 7 10.92 -4.49 19.52
C ASN A 7 9.56 -3.85 19.84
N GLN A 8 8.70 -3.72 18.82
CA GLN A 8 7.34 -3.19 18.92
C GLN A 8 6.28 -4.28 19.07
N LEU A 9 6.65 -5.54 18.78
CA LEU A 9 5.89 -6.74 19.09
C LEU A 9 6.80 -7.74 19.81
N SER A 10 6.22 -8.58 20.66
CA SER A 10 6.92 -9.66 21.34
C SER A 10 6.16 -10.97 21.14
N LEU A 11 6.90 -12.05 20.94
CA LEU A 11 6.39 -13.42 20.89
C LEU A 11 7.08 -14.21 22.00
N ASN A 12 6.39 -15.22 22.54
CA ASN A 12 7.00 -16.09 23.53
C ASN A 12 8.17 -16.87 22.88
N ALA A 13 9.32 -16.96 23.56
CA ALA A 13 10.47 -17.71 23.07
C ALA A 13 10.23 -19.24 23.04
N ASP A 14 9.26 -19.72 23.82
CA ASP A 14 8.96 -21.15 23.96
C ASP A 14 7.98 -21.69 22.89
N ILE A 15 7.46 -20.83 22.01
CA ILE A 15 6.56 -21.25 20.93
C ILE A 15 7.33 -21.42 19.62
N ALA A 16 7.15 -22.57 18.97
CA ALA A 16 7.76 -22.85 17.67
C ALA A 16 6.93 -22.28 16.50
N GLU A 17 5.65 -22.01 16.73
CA GLU A 17 4.71 -21.52 15.72
C GLU A 17 3.73 -20.50 16.30
N VAL A 18 3.17 -19.66 15.43
CA VAL A 18 2.16 -18.67 15.78
C VAL A 18 1.08 -18.68 14.70
N SER A 19 -0.19 -18.65 15.11
CA SER A 19 -1.30 -18.63 14.17
C SER A 19 -1.43 -17.27 13.48
N GLN A 20 -2.00 -17.27 12.27
CA GLN A 20 -2.33 -16.05 11.55
C GLN A 20 -3.23 -15.14 12.38
N GLU A 21 -4.28 -15.69 13.00
CA GLU A 21 -5.19 -14.93 13.87
C GLU A 21 -4.44 -14.21 14.97
N LYS A 22 -3.50 -14.91 15.65
CA LYS A 22 -2.70 -14.30 16.71
C LYS A 22 -1.80 -13.18 16.18
N LEU A 23 -1.19 -13.35 15.00
CA LEU A 23 -0.40 -12.30 14.36
C LEU A 23 -1.26 -11.08 14.03
N LEU A 24 -2.46 -11.27 13.47
CA LEU A 24 -3.37 -10.18 13.14
C LEU A 24 -3.83 -9.43 14.40
N SER A 25 -4.15 -10.12 15.49
CA SER A 25 -4.49 -9.49 16.76
C SER A 25 -3.34 -8.64 17.31
N LEU A 26 -2.11 -9.15 17.27
CA LEU A 26 -0.93 -8.40 17.72
C LEU A 26 -0.70 -7.13 16.87
N VAL A 27 -0.88 -7.22 15.56
CA VAL A 27 -0.77 -6.04 14.67
C VAL A 27 -1.89 -5.03 14.95
N ALA A 28 -3.12 -5.49 15.20
CA ALA A 28 -4.25 -4.63 15.56
C ALA A 28 -4.01 -3.87 16.87
N GLU A 29 -3.55 -4.57 17.91
CA GLU A 29 -3.16 -3.96 19.19
C GLU A 29 -2.09 -2.89 18.94
N ARG A 30 -1.06 -3.21 18.13
CA ARG A 30 0.01 -2.25 17.82
C ARG A 30 -0.46 -1.02 17.04
N LEU A 31 -1.44 -1.18 16.15
CA LEU A 31 -2.05 -0.05 15.43
C LEU A 31 -2.72 0.93 16.39
N ILE A 32 -3.49 0.40 17.36
CA ILE A 32 -4.16 1.22 18.38
C ILE A 32 -3.13 1.92 19.25
N ASP A 33 -2.12 1.20 19.75
CA ASP A 33 -1.07 1.76 20.61
C ASP A 33 -0.23 2.84 19.92
N SER A 34 0.06 2.67 18.62
CA SER A 34 0.86 3.63 17.86
C SER A 34 0.13 4.94 17.60
N ASN A 35 -1.21 4.91 17.60
CA ASN A 35 -2.05 6.02 17.17
C ASN A 35 -2.92 6.63 18.29
N SER A 36 -2.83 6.11 19.51
CA SER A 36 -3.63 6.58 20.67
C SER A 36 -3.13 7.90 21.29
N ASN A 37 -1.96 8.39 20.90
CA ASN A 37 -1.42 9.67 21.37
C ASN A 37 -2.07 10.87 20.63
N VAL A 38 -3.19 11.34 21.16
CA VAL A 38 -3.97 12.50 20.68
C VAL A 38 -3.80 13.78 21.51
N ASN A 39 -2.82 13.82 22.42
CA ASN A 39 -2.60 14.97 23.28
C ASN A 39 -2.37 16.25 22.44
N ASN A 40 -3.06 17.33 22.78
CA ASN A 40 -3.05 18.64 22.10
C ASN A 40 -3.63 18.68 20.67
N LYS A 41 -4.49 17.73 20.29
CA LYS A 41 -5.19 17.75 18.99
C LYS A 41 -6.67 18.11 19.14
N ASP A 42 -7.24 18.75 18.13
CA ASP A 42 -8.65 19.16 18.13
C ASP A 42 -9.58 17.95 17.94
N ALA A 43 -10.86 18.12 18.31
CA ALA A 43 -11.84 17.04 18.28
C ALA A 43 -12.03 16.43 16.88
N GLY A 44 -11.95 17.24 15.81
CA GLY A 44 -12.11 16.77 14.44
C GLY A 44 -10.94 15.90 14.00
N TYR A 45 -9.72 16.25 14.40
CA TYR A 45 -8.55 15.40 14.17
C TYR A 45 -8.70 14.04 14.87
N VAL A 46 -9.15 14.03 16.12
CA VAL A 46 -9.31 12.79 16.90
C VAL A 46 -10.33 11.85 16.26
N GLU A 47 -11.47 12.38 15.83
CA GLU A 47 -12.50 11.60 15.14
C GLU A 47 -11.98 10.99 13.84
N ASN A 48 -11.30 11.79 13.01
CA ASN A 48 -10.70 11.30 11.76
C ASN A 48 -9.64 10.22 12.02
N GLN A 49 -8.80 10.38 13.05
CA GLN A 49 -7.80 9.39 13.40
C GLN A 49 -8.45 8.08 13.86
N GLN A 50 -9.52 8.16 14.65
CA GLN A 50 -10.23 7.00 15.15
C GLN A 50 -10.91 6.23 14.01
N GLN A 51 -11.46 6.94 13.02
CA GLN A 51 -12.01 6.33 11.82
C GLN A 51 -10.93 5.62 11.00
N ASN A 52 -9.77 6.27 10.77
CA ASN A 52 -8.66 5.66 10.04
C ASN A 52 -8.16 4.37 10.72
N ILE A 53 -8.10 4.33 12.05
CA ILE A 53 -7.73 3.11 12.80
C ILE A 53 -8.79 2.02 12.61
N ALA A 54 -10.08 2.36 12.71
CA ALA A 54 -11.17 1.40 12.54
C ALA A 54 -11.16 0.78 11.14
N ASP A 55 -10.98 1.62 10.11
CA ASP A 55 -10.89 1.17 8.72
C ASP A 55 -9.68 0.26 8.51
N ALA A 56 -8.51 0.65 9.04
CA ALA A 56 -7.29 -0.15 8.97
C ALA A 56 -7.44 -1.52 9.64
N ILE A 57 -8.09 -1.60 10.82
CA ILE A 57 -8.39 -2.86 11.50
C ILE A 57 -9.30 -3.75 10.63
N GLY A 58 -10.32 -3.15 10.00
CA GLY A 58 -11.21 -3.86 9.07
C GLY A 58 -10.48 -4.43 7.85
N LEU A 59 -9.36 -3.82 7.45
CA LEU A 59 -8.55 -4.23 6.31
C LEU A 59 -7.44 -5.23 6.66
N LEU A 60 -7.07 -5.39 7.94
CA LEU A 60 -6.01 -6.32 8.38
C LEU A 60 -6.11 -7.74 7.81
N PRO A 61 -7.30 -8.38 7.72
CA PRO A 61 -7.40 -9.71 7.14
C PRO A 61 -6.87 -9.79 5.70
N ARG A 62 -6.94 -8.70 4.93
CA ARG A 62 -6.40 -8.65 3.55
C ARG A 62 -4.89 -8.82 3.50
N LEU A 63 -4.16 -8.38 4.54
CA LEU A 63 -2.72 -8.59 4.62
C LEU A 63 -2.32 -10.07 4.57
N ALA A 64 -3.22 -10.97 4.97
CA ALA A 64 -2.98 -12.41 4.92
C ALA A 64 -3.32 -13.05 3.56
N THR A 65 -4.21 -12.43 2.77
CA THR A 65 -4.64 -12.95 1.47
C THR A 65 -3.93 -12.29 0.29
N GLY A 66 -3.35 -11.11 0.49
CA GLY A 66 -2.71 -10.31 -0.54
C GLY A 66 -3.16 -8.85 -0.46
N ILE A 67 -2.24 -7.93 -0.76
CA ILE A 67 -2.51 -6.50 -0.84
C ILE A 67 -2.47 -6.05 -2.29
N ASP A 68 -3.44 -5.21 -2.67
CA ASP A 68 -3.42 -4.53 -3.95
C ASP A 68 -2.64 -3.22 -3.82
N VAL A 69 -1.64 -3.06 -4.68
CA VAL A 69 -0.83 -1.83 -4.76
C VAL A 69 -0.79 -1.38 -6.21
N ASN A 70 -0.87 -0.07 -6.42
CA ASN A 70 -0.70 0.54 -7.72
C ASN A 70 0.44 1.55 -7.65
N LEU A 71 1.58 1.21 -8.24
CA LEU A 71 2.78 2.03 -8.19
C LEU A 71 2.87 2.99 -9.39
N LYS A 72 3.72 4.00 -9.25
CA LYS A 72 4.21 4.84 -10.36
C LYS A 72 5.68 4.59 -10.59
N PHE A 73 6.18 4.88 -11.77
CA PHE A 73 7.55 4.52 -12.18
C PHE A 73 8.58 5.63 -11.91
N THR A 74 8.17 6.68 -11.19
CA THR A 74 8.88 7.95 -11.00
C THR A 74 9.82 7.94 -9.80
N ARG A 75 9.43 7.34 -8.68
CA ARG A 75 10.21 7.28 -7.43
C ARG A 75 9.99 5.96 -6.73
N ILE A 76 10.90 5.60 -5.82
CA ILE A 76 10.85 4.33 -5.09
C ILE A 76 9.68 4.21 -4.11
N ASP A 77 9.07 5.33 -3.72
CA ASP A 77 8.00 5.44 -2.72
C ASP A 77 6.67 5.91 -3.33
N ASP A 78 6.53 5.89 -4.66
CA ASP A 78 5.39 6.48 -5.35
C ASP A 78 4.32 5.43 -5.65
N PHE A 79 3.29 5.43 -4.82
CA PHE A 79 2.10 4.60 -4.97
C PHE A 79 0.86 5.48 -5.05
N GLU A 80 -0.11 5.07 -5.85
CA GLU A 80 -1.47 5.55 -5.65
C GLU A 80 -2.01 5.05 -4.30
N PHE A 81 -2.81 5.90 -3.66
CA PHE A 81 -3.41 5.57 -2.39
C PHE A 81 -4.36 4.37 -2.55
N THR A 82 -4.08 3.30 -1.82
CA THR A 82 -5.02 2.21 -1.57
C THR A 82 -5.33 2.15 -0.07
N PRO A 83 -6.54 1.72 0.33
CA PRO A 83 -6.88 1.58 1.74
C PRO A 83 -5.91 0.66 2.50
N GLU A 84 -5.38 -0.38 1.85
CA GLU A 84 -4.41 -1.31 2.41
C GLU A 84 -3.07 -0.63 2.73
N CYS A 85 -2.63 0.32 1.90
CA CYS A 85 -1.41 1.09 2.14
C CYS A 85 -1.50 1.95 3.43
N ALA A 86 -2.70 2.40 3.81
CA ALA A 86 -2.90 3.18 5.03
C ALA A 86 -2.48 2.43 6.31
N ILE A 87 -2.54 1.09 6.31
CA ILE A 87 -2.06 0.28 7.45
C ILE A 87 -0.55 0.50 7.68
N PHE A 88 0.22 0.60 6.60
CA PHE A 88 1.67 0.80 6.67
C PHE A 88 2.01 2.20 7.18
N ASP A 89 1.27 3.22 6.73
CA ASP A 89 1.41 4.60 7.23
C ASP A 89 1.11 4.69 8.73
N LEU A 90 0.01 4.07 9.19
CA LEU A 90 -0.38 4.04 10.61
C LEU A 90 0.61 3.27 11.50
N LEU A 91 1.37 2.33 10.93
CA LEU A 91 2.45 1.61 11.61
C LEU A 91 3.83 2.28 11.44
N ASN A 92 3.90 3.38 10.70
CA ASN A 92 5.14 4.06 10.34
C ASN A 92 6.15 3.09 9.67
N ILE A 93 5.66 2.31 8.71
CA ILE A 93 6.45 1.38 7.90
C ILE A 93 6.43 1.92 6.46
N PRO A 94 7.55 2.43 5.93
CA PRO A 94 7.57 2.89 4.55
C PRO A 94 7.47 1.72 3.58
N LEU A 95 6.70 1.90 2.51
CA LEU A 95 6.62 0.99 1.37
C LEU A 95 7.54 1.47 0.26
N TYR A 96 8.23 0.54 -0.40
CA TYR A 96 9.12 0.83 -1.52
C TYR A 96 8.96 -0.17 -2.66
N HIS A 97 9.23 0.28 -3.89
CA HIS A 97 9.38 -0.57 -5.06
C HIS A 97 10.63 -0.18 -5.88
N GLY A 98 11.14 -1.13 -6.67
CA GLY A 98 12.30 -0.93 -7.55
C GLY A 98 11.95 -0.72 -9.01
N TRP A 99 10.65 -0.69 -9.35
CA TRP A 99 10.21 -0.56 -10.73
C TRP A 99 10.22 0.91 -11.15
N ILE A 100 11.38 1.38 -11.60
CA ILE A 100 11.64 2.78 -11.97
C ILE A 100 12.03 2.86 -13.44
N VAL A 101 11.51 3.85 -14.14
CA VAL A 101 11.89 4.10 -15.54
C VAL A 101 13.32 4.64 -15.62
N ASP A 102 14.12 4.13 -16.55
CA ASP A 102 15.44 4.68 -16.79
C ASP A 102 15.32 6.07 -17.42
N SER A 103 15.81 7.09 -16.70
CA SER A 103 15.84 8.49 -17.16
C SER A 103 16.60 8.70 -18.47
N GLN A 104 17.54 7.81 -18.83
CA GLN A 104 18.32 7.90 -20.06
C GLN A 104 17.54 7.40 -21.27
N ASP A 105 16.53 6.55 -21.06
CA ASP A 105 15.60 6.15 -22.11
C ASP A 105 14.44 7.17 -22.17
N HIS A 106 14.72 8.30 -22.81
CA HIS A 106 13.75 9.38 -22.96
C HIS A 106 12.46 8.95 -23.67
N GLY A 107 12.52 7.96 -24.57
CA GLY A 107 11.33 7.45 -25.26
C GLY A 107 10.39 6.76 -24.29
N THR A 108 10.91 5.83 -23.52
CA THR A 108 10.14 5.11 -22.49
C THR A 108 9.71 6.05 -21.36
N ALA A 109 10.59 6.94 -20.88
CA ALA A 109 10.26 7.91 -19.84
C ALA A 109 9.13 8.86 -20.25
N THR A 110 9.12 9.31 -21.51
CA THR A 110 8.05 10.18 -22.04
C THR A 110 6.74 9.41 -22.19
N ALA A 111 6.79 8.15 -22.66
CA ALA A 111 5.61 7.32 -22.84
C ALA A 111 4.95 6.92 -21.50
N ILE A 112 5.76 6.65 -20.48
CA ILE A 112 5.29 6.32 -19.13
C ILE A 112 4.81 7.57 -18.38
N GLY A 113 5.53 8.69 -18.52
CA GLY A 113 5.21 9.95 -17.86
C GLY A 113 5.13 9.82 -16.34
N SER A 114 4.04 10.33 -15.75
CA SER A 114 3.73 10.26 -14.32
C SER A 114 2.57 9.31 -14.00
N GLU A 115 2.24 8.43 -14.94
CA GLU A 115 1.10 7.53 -14.81
C GLU A 115 1.41 6.36 -13.88
N SER A 116 0.36 5.83 -13.26
CA SER A 116 0.45 4.58 -12.50
C SER A 116 0.37 3.36 -13.41
N TYR A 117 0.76 2.20 -12.90
CA TYR A 117 0.65 0.95 -13.64
C TYR A 117 -0.75 0.73 -14.20
N ASN A 118 -1.80 0.92 -13.39
CA ASN A 118 -3.18 0.71 -13.85
C ASN A 118 -3.60 1.72 -14.93
N ALA A 119 -3.20 2.99 -14.81
CA ALA A 119 -3.49 4.01 -15.81
C ALA A 119 -2.84 3.66 -17.16
N LEU A 120 -1.55 3.31 -17.15
CA LEU A 120 -0.83 2.87 -18.35
C LEU A 120 -1.45 1.64 -18.99
N MET A 121 -1.84 0.64 -18.20
CA MET A 121 -2.50 -0.55 -18.73
C MET A 121 -3.83 -0.20 -19.40
N GLY A 122 -4.61 0.72 -18.82
CA GLY A 122 -5.85 1.23 -19.41
C GLY A 122 -5.62 1.95 -20.74
N GLU A 123 -4.57 2.78 -20.82
CA GLU A 123 -4.18 3.44 -22.07
C GLU A 123 -3.72 2.45 -23.13
N LEU A 124 -2.91 1.45 -22.75
CA LEU A 124 -2.39 0.44 -23.65
C LEU A 124 -3.51 -0.42 -24.25
N VAL A 125 -4.50 -0.81 -23.44
CA VAL A 125 -5.71 -1.50 -23.93
C VAL A 125 -6.49 -0.59 -24.90
N SER A 126 -6.67 0.68 -24.56
CA SER A 126 -7.37 1.65 -25.41
C SER A 126 -6.69 1.85 -26.77
N LEU A 127 -5.35 1.90 -26.79
CA LEU A 127 -4.55 1.98 -28.01
C LEU A 127 -4.67 0.70 -28.85
N GLY A 128 -4.63 -0.46 -28.21
CA GLY A 128 -4.84 -1.75 -28.87
C GLY A 128 -6.18 -1.82 -29.59
N THR A 129 -7.27 -1.40 -28.95
CA THR A 129 -8.62 -1.41 -29.54
C THR A 129 -8.71 -0.50 -30.78
N ARG A 130 -8.14 0.71 -30.74
CA ARG A 130 -8.14 1.64 -31.89
C ARG A 130 -7.38 1.07 -33.09
N ASN A 131 -6.29 0.34 -32.85
CA ASN A 131 -5.53 -0.31 -33.91
C ASN A 131 -6.29 -1.47 -34.57
N ILE A 132 -7.21 -2.11 -33.85
CA ILE A 132 -8.06 -3.18 -34.39
C ILE A 132 -9.20 -2.60 -35.25
N GLU A 133 -9.78 -1.47 -34.84
CA GLU A 133 -10.86 -0.82 -35.60
C GLU A 133 -10.41 -0.16 -36.91
N THR A 134 -9.11 0.13 -37.04
CA THR A 134 -8.52 0.75 -38.24
C THR A 134 -8.03 -0.27 -39.27
N LEU A 135 -8.08 -1.58 -38.97
CA LEU A 135 -7.83 -2.63 -39.95
C LEU A 135 -9.05 -2.80 -40.87
N PRO A 136 -8.87 -2.88 -42.20
CA PRO A 136 -9.99 -3.03 -43.13
C PRO A 136 -10.70 -4.36 -42.86
N LYS A 137 -12.02 -4.31 -42.68
CA LYS A 137 -12.86 -5.51 -42.65
C LYS A 137 -12.87 -6.10 -44.06
N GLU A 138 -12.35 -7.31 -44.21
CA GLU A 138 -12.46 -8.12 -45.44
C GLU A 138 -13.91 -8.43 -45.80
#